data_AF-A0A327PIP8-F1
#
_entry.id   AF-A0A327PIP8-F1
#
_cell.length_a   1.000
_cell.length_b   1.000
_cell.length_c   1.000
_cell.angle_alpha   90.00
_cell.angle_beta   90.00
_cell.angle_gamma   90.00
#
_symmetry.space_group_name_H-M   'P 1'
#
loop_
_entity.id
_entity.type
_entity.pdbx_description
1 polymer ?
#
loop_
_entity_poly.entity_id
_entity_poly.type
_entity_poly.pdbx_seq_one_letter_code
_entity_poly.pdbx_strand_id
1 'polypeptide(L)'
;MDTKLTLKLNQEVIEKAKAYASDKKLSLSRLIENYLNSLTSDQPAGELEISPFVKSLSSGVKIPADYDYKKDRTDYLDQKHK
;
A
#
# COMPACT_ATOMS: atom_id res chain seq x y z
N MET A 1 21.73 -9.03 2.25
CA MET A 1 22.84 -9.08 1.27
C MET A 1 22.23 -8.82 -0.07
N ASP A 2 22.77 -7.85 -0.82
CA ASP A 2 22.17 -7.43 -2.09
C ASP A 2 22.83 -8.21 -3.24
N THR A 3 22.02 -8.79 -4.11
CA THR A 3 22.48 -9.56 -5.27
C THR A 3 21.85 -9.00 -6.55
N LYS A 4 22.57 -9.13 -7.67
CA LYS A 4 22.07 -8.67 -8.98
C LYS A 4 21.21 -9.76 -9.60
N LEU A 5 19.96 -9.41 -9.91
CA LEU A 5 19.03 -10.25 -10.68
C LEU A 5 18.99 -9.76 -12.14
N THR A 6 19.38 -10.62 -13.08
CA THR A 6 19.30 -10.34 -14.52
C THR A 6 18.18 -11.17 -15.14
N LEU A 7 17.18 -10.50 -15.72
CA LEU A 7 16.01 -11.13 -16.34
C LEU A 7 15.98 -10.88 -17.84
N LYS A 8 15.60 -11.90 -18.62
CA LYS A 8 15.31 -11.73 -20.06
C LYS A 8 13.82 -11.44 -20.22
N LEU A 9 13.51 -10.23 -20.69
CA LEU A 9 12.14 -9.73 -20.83
C LEU A 9 11.98 -9.12 -22.23
N ASN A 10 10.73 -8.99 -22.67
CA ASN A 10 10.44 -8.27 -23.91
C ASN A 10 10.79 -6.78 -23.74
N GLN A 11 11.46 -6.20 -24.73
CA GLN A 11 11.87 -4.79 -24.74
C GLN A 11 10.71 -3.82 -24.55
N GLU A 12 9.55 -4.07 -25.17
CA GLU A 12 8.37 -3.21 -25.02
C GLU A 12 7.85 -3.17 -23.58
N VAL A 13 7.95 -4.31 -22.89
CA VAL A 13 7.55 -4.43 -21.48
C VAL A 13 8.51 -3.63 -20.59
N ILE A 14 9.82 -3.69 -20.88
CA ILE A 14 10.83 -2.92 -20.15
C ILE A 14 10.55 -1.41 -20.28
N GLU A 15 10.25 -0.92 -21.47
CA GLU A 15 10.00 0.51 -21.69
C GLU A 15 8.71 0.98 -20.99
N LYS A 16 7.63 0.20 -21.08
CA LYS A 16 6.39 0.50 -20.34
C LYS A 16 6.62 0.52 -18.82
N ALA A 17 7.38 -0.44 -18.31
CA ALA A 17 7.68 -0.52 -16.88
C ALA A 17 8.56 0.64 -16.40
N LYS A 18 9.55 1.07 -17.19
CA LYS A 18 10.36 2.28 -16.89
C LYS A 18 9.51 3.54 -16.85
N ALA A 19 8.62 3.73 -17.83
CA ALA A 19 7.72 4.88 -17.86
C ALA A 19 6.81 4.91 -16.62
N TYR A 20 6.22 3.77 -16.26
CA TYR A 20 5.41 3.64 -15.05
C TYR A 20 6.20 3.94 -13.77
N ALA A 21 7.40 3.38 -13.64
CA ALA A 21 8.26 3.63 -12.48
C ALA A 21 8.61 5.12 -12.36
N SER A 22 8.94 5.78 -13.48
CA SER A 22 9.25 7.20 -13.52
C SER A 22 8.06 8.08 -13.14
N ASP A 23 6.85 7.77 -13.63
CA ASP A 23 5.61 8.46 -13.24
C ASP A 23 5.39 8.40 -11.72
N LYS A 24 5.65 7.23 -11.13
CA LYS A 24 5.55 7.01 -9.68
C LYS A 24 6.76 7.49 -8.89
N LYS A 25 7.77 8.11 -9.53
CA LYS A 25 9.04 8.53 -8.90
C LYS A 25 9.75 7.39 -8.16
N LEU A 26 9.66 6.18 -8.72
CA LEU A 26 10.31 4.95 -8.22
C LEU A 26 11.31 4.43 -9.25
N SER A 27 12.34 3.71 -8.78
CA SER A 27 13.21 2.95 -9.68
C SER A 27 12.55 1.64 -10.10
N LEU A 28 12.89 1.15 -11.29
CA LEU A 28 12.40 -0.14 -11.78
C LEU A 28 12.85 -1.29 -10.88
N SER A 29 14.08 -1.24 -10.35
CA SER A 29 14.59 -2.23 -9.39
C SER A 29 13.75 -2.29 -8.13
N ARG A 30 13.43 -1.14 -7.52
CA ARG A 30 12.62 -1.05 -6.31
C ARG A 30 11.19 -1.52 -6.55
N LEU A 31 10.65 -1.26 -7.73
CA LEU A 31 9.32 -1.74 -8.10
C LEU A 31 9.27 -3.28 -8.17
N ILE A 32 10.25 -3.90 -8.80
CA ILE A 32 10.33 -5.37 -8.90
C ILE A 32 10.61 -6.01 -7.55
N GLU A 33 11.53 -5.44 -6.76
CA GLU A 33 11.83 -5.90 -5.41
C GLU A 33 10.60 -5.88 -4.51
N ASN A 34 9.85 -4.78 -4.50
CA ASN A 34 8.59 -4.68 -3.75
C ASN A 34 7.56 -5.72 -4.19
N TYR A 35 7.44 -5.96 -5.50
CA TYR A 35 6.51 -6.95 -6.02
C TYR A 35 6.89 -8.38 -5.63
N LEU A 36 8.18 -8.73 -5.76
CA LEU A 36 8.67 -10.04 -5.35
C LEU A 36 8.50 -10.24 -3.84
N ASN A 37 8.83 -9.24 -3.02
CA ASN A 37 8.57 -9.27 -1.58
C ASN A 37 7.09 -9.48 -1.27
N SER A 38 6.18 -8.84 -2.00
CA SER A 38 4.74 -9.06 -1.82
C SER A 38 4.28 -10.48 -2.14
N LEU A 39 5.00 -11.22 -3.01
CA LEU A 39 4.69 -12.60 -3.36
C LEU A 39 5.33 -13.61 -2.41
N THR A 40 6.50 -13.28 -1.85
CA THR A 40 7.31 -14.21 -1.05
C THR A 40 7.31 -13.92 0.44
N SER A 41 6.69 -12.83 0.90
CA SER A 41 6.47 -12.60 2.32
C SER A 41 5.54 -13.69 2.84
N ASP A 42 6.13 -14.72 3.45
CA ASP A 42 5.42 -15.78 4.17
C ASP A 42 4.36 -15.11 5.04
N GLN A 43 3.09 -15.32 4.70
CA GLN A 43 1.99 -14.86 5.53
C GLN A 43 2.09 -15.64 6.85
N PRO A 44 2.38 -15.02 8.01
CA PRO A 44 2.02 -15.66 9.26
C PRO A 44 0.50 -15.86 9.20
N ALA A 45 0.07 -17.11 9.21
CA ALA A 45 -1.33 -17.48 9.25
C ALA A 45 -1.97 -16.88 10.51
N GLY A 46 -2.51 -15.66 10.40
CA GLY A 46 -3.08 -14.99 11.58
C GLY A 46 -3.54 -13.54 11.38
N GLU A 47 -2.85 -12.73 10.58
CA GLU A 47 -3.24 -11.32 10.42
C GLU A 47 -3.15 -10.91 8.95
N LEU A 48 -4.21 -10.28 8.45
CA LEU A 48 -4.23 -9.64 7.14
C LEU A 48 -3.09 -8.60 7.10
N GLU A 49 -1.99 -8.93 6.43
CA GLU A 49 -0.87 -7.99 6.26
C GLU A 49 -1.31 -6.85 5.33
N ILE A 50 -1.84 -5.78 5.92
CA ILE A 50 -2.06 -4.52 5.23
C ILE A 50 -0.72 -3.88 4.89
N SER A 51 -0.61 -3.31 3.68
CA SER A 51 0.63 -2.66 3.24
C SER A 51 1.13 -1.64 4.28
N PRO A 52 2.46 -1.43 4.43
CA PRO A 52 3.01 -0.44 5.36
C PRO A 52 2.42 0.97 5.18
N PHE A 53 2.06 1.32 3.94
CA PHE A 53 1.35 2.56 3.63
C PHE A 53 -0.05 2.60 4.26
N VAL A 54 -0.87 1.56 4.08
CA VAL A 54 -2.19 1.45 4.70
C VAL A 54 -2.09 1.41 6.23
N LYS A 55 -1.08 0.72 6.78
CA LYS A 55 -0.79 0.73 8.22
C LYS A 55 -0.43 2.14 8.71
N SER A 56 0.30 2.93 7.92
CA SER A 56 0.60 4.32 8.26
C SER A 56 -0.66 5.21 8.31
N LEU A 57 -1.68 4.92 7.49
CA LEU A 57 -2.98 5.62 7.56
C LEU A 57 -3.73 5.32 8.86
N SER A 58 -3.55 4.13 9.43
CA SER A 58 -4.12 3.76 10.73
C SER A 58 -3.32 4.29 11.93
N SER A 59 -2.08 4.73 11.70
CA SER A 59 -1.21 5.20 12.77
C SER A 59 -1.68 6.56 13.29
N GLY A 60 -2.10 6.60 14.55
CA GLY A 60 -2.52 7.83 15.24
C GLY A 60 -4.00 7.91 15.62
N VAL A 61 -4.86 7.04 15.08
CA VAL A 61 -6.28 7.03 15.42
C VAL A 61 -6.62 5.75 16.19
N LYS A 62 -6.73 5.87 17.52
CA LYS A 62 -7.30 4.81 18.36
C LYS A 62 -8.81 5.00 18.40
N ILE A 63 -9.52 4.17 17.64
CA ILE A 63 -10.98 4.15 17.67
C ILE A 63 -11.42 3.26 18.84
N PRO A 64 -12.31 3.74 19.73
CA PRO A 64 -12.90 2.91 20.77
C PRO A 64 -13.62 1.69 20.17
N ALA A 65 -13.61 0.55 20.88
CA ALA A 65 -14.28 -0.67 20.39
C ALA A 65 -15.80 -0.48 20.23
N ASP A 66 -16.37 0.47 20.96
CA ASP A 66 -17.78 0.85 21.00
C ASP A 66 -18.10 2.11 20.15
N TYR A 67 -17.20 2.51 19.24
CA TYR A 67 -17.41 3.68 18.41
C TYR A 67 -18.59 3.54 17.45
N ASP A 68 -19.64 4.34 17.66
CA ASP A 68 -20.79 4.42 16.77
C ASP A 68 -20.61 5.50 15.70
N TYR A 69 -20.00 5.10 14.57
CA TYR A 69 -19.77 5.99 13.42
C TYR A 69 -21.07 6.60 12.86
N LYS A 70 -22.23 5.96 13.05
CA LYS A 70 -23.50 6.44 12.50
C LYS A 70 -23.99 7.64 13.29
N LYS A 71 -23.85 7.59 14.62
CA LYS A 71 -24.21 8.68 15.51
C LYS A 71 -23.34 9.92 15.25
N ASP A 72 -22.02 9.75 15.28
CA ASP A 72 -21.07 10.84 15.01
C ASP A 72 -21.31 11.49 13.65
N ARG A 73 -21.60 10.69 12.62
CA ARG A 73 -21.92 11.20 11.28
C ARG A 73 -23.21 12.02 11.28
N THR A 74 -24.22 11.60 12.04
CA THR A 74 -25.51 12.31 12.14
C THR A 74 -25.30 13.64 12.87
N ASP A 75 -24.62 13.63 14.01
CA ASP A 75 -24.31 14.82 14.80
C ASP A 75 -23.50 15.85 13.98
N TYR A 76 -22.53 15.38 13.18
CA TYR A 76 -21.77 16.23 12.27
C TYR A 76 -22.64 16.87 11.18
N LEU A 77 -23.53 16.10 10.55
CA LEU A 77 -24.42 16.61 9.51
C LEU A 77 -25.42 17.62 10.08
N ASP A 78 -25.95 17.36 11.26
CA ASP A 78 -26.85 18.28 11.97
C ASP A 78 -26.14 19.58 12.34
N GLN A 79 -24.87 19.53 12.77
CA GLN A 79 -24.07 20.74 12.99
C GLN A 79 -23.75 21.48 11.69
N LYS A 80 -23.44 20.76 10.62
CA LYS A 80 -23.07 21.35 9.32
C LYS A 80 -24.25 22.09 8.66
N HIS A 81 -25.46 21.59 8.86
CA HIS A 81 -26.69 22.15 8.29
C HIS A 81 -27.49 23.01 9.27
N LYS A 82 -26.88 23.39 10.39
CA LYS A 82 -27.37 24.38 11.34
C LYS A 82 -26.96 25.80 10.92
#